data_AF-A0A4Q4C3P4-F1
#
_entry.id   AF-A0A4Q4C3P4-F1
#
_cell.length_a   1.000
_cell.length_b   1.000
_cell.length_c   1.000
_cell.angle_alpha   90.00
_cell.angle_beta   90.00
_cell.angle_gamma   90.00
#
_symmetry.space_group_name_H-M   'P 1'
#
loop_
_entity.id
_entity.type
_entity.pdbx_description
1 polymer ?
#
loop_
_entity_poly.entity_id
_entity_poly.type
_entity_poly.pdbx_seq_one_letter_code
_entity_poly.pdbx_strand_id
1 'polypeptide(L)'
;MLQERIEGKWLACFRRVFTLNGIGRGTRVAIVSETQSRPVLVQLADLACHDLGADYCMIQMPTPRQTAPVPVKSTGTSLAIQGNRAAIEAMKQCEIIVDCTVEGMIHAAEWPEIEEAGARILVVCNEHPEILERCEPTAELGPKVALGIQMLREARE
;
A
#
# COMPACT_ATOMS: atom_id res chain seq x y z
N MET A 1 -18.95 14.82 -5.76
CA MET A 1 -17.72 14.09 -5.40
C MET A 1 -16.56 15.03 -5.63
N LEU A 2 -15.52 15.02 -4.79
CA LEU A 2 -14.34 15.89 -4.96
C LEU A 2 -13.60 15.54 -6.27
N GLN A 3 -12.88 16.50 -6.84
CA GLN A 3 -12.13 16.28 -8.07
C GLN A 3 -10.82 15.55 -7.78
N GLU A 4 -10.66 14.38 -8.39
CA GLU A 4 -9.47 13.54 -8.27
C GLU A 4 -8.47 13.92 -9.36
N ARG A 5 -7.66 14.95 -9.07
CA ARG A 5 -6.52 15.38 -9.89
C ARG A 5 -5.25 15.34 -9.07
N ILE A 6 -4.11 15.30 -9.74
CA ILE A 6 -2.82 15.44 -9.06
C ILE A 6 -2.74 16.86 -8.47
N GLU A 7 -2.45 16.93 -7.17
CA GLU A 7 -2.21 18.17 -6.42
C GLU A 7 -0.83 18.11 -5.76
N GLY A 8 -0.08 19.21 -5.81
CA GLY A 8 1.27 19.27 -5.26
C GLY A 8 1.35 18.93 -3.77
N LYS A 9 0.32 19.30 -3.00
CA LYS A 9 0.22 18.97 -1.57
C LYS A 9 0.07 17.47 -1.31
N TRP A 10 -0.65 16.75 -2.17
CA TRP A 10 -0.83 15.30 -2.06
C TRP A 10 0.44 14.58 -2.47
N LEU A 11 1.12 15.03 -3.53
CA LEU A 11 2.43 14.49 -3.89
C LEU A 11 3.45 14.68 -2.75
N ALA A 12 3.46 15.86 -2.10
CA ALA A 12 4.32 16.11 -0.95
C ALA A 12 4.00 15.18 0.23
N CYS A 13 2.72 14.88 0.47
CA CYS A 13 2.28 13.91 1.47
C CYS A 13 2.80 12.50 1.14
N PHE A 14 2.58 12.01 -0.08
CA PHE A 14 3.07 10.70 -0.54
C PHE A 14 4.59 10.57 -0.37
N ARG A 15 5.37 11.59 -0.77
CA ARG A 15 6.83 11.62 -0.56
C ARG A 15 7.22 11.42 0.90
N ARG A 16 6.57 12.13 1.83
CA ARG A 16 6.86 12.02 3.28
C ARG A 16 6.50 10.64 3.82
N VAL A 17 5.33 10.13 3.47
CA VAL A 17 4.89 8.78 3.87
C VAL A 17 5.82 7.70 3.32
N PHE A 18 6.22 7.81 2.05
CA PHE A 18 7.13 6.86 1.41
C PHE A 18 8.52 6.90 2.05
N THR A 19 9.02 8.11 2.35
CA THR A 19 10.29 8.29 3.10
C THR A 19 10.22 7.66 4.49
N LEU A 20 9.11 7.85 5.22
CA LEU A 20 8.89 7.21 6.53
C LEU A 20 8.86 5.67 6.43
N ASN A 21 8.42 5.14 5.29
CA ASN A 21 8.47 3.71 4.97
C ASN A 21 9.82 3.30 4.35
N GLY A 22 10.85 4.14 4.43
CA GLY A 22 12.20 3.83 3.95
C GLY A 22 12.29 3.64 2.44
N ILE A 23 11.38 4.21 1.66
CA ILE A 23 11.51 4.32 0.20
C ILE A 23 12.44 5.50 -0.11
N GLY A 24 13.49 5.22 -0.85
CA GLY A 24 14.48 6.20 -1.28
C GLY A 24 15.23 5.73 -2.51
N ARG A 25 16.42 6.30 -2.72
CA ARG A 25 17.24 6.01 -3.90
C ARG A 25 17.60 4.53 -3.98
N GLY A 26 17.21 3.87 -5.06
CA GLY A 26 17.52 2.47 -5.33
C GLY A 26 16.70 1.46 -4.52
N THR A 27 15.76 1.90 -3.67
CA THR A 27 14.82 0.98 -3.02
C THR A 27 13.99 0.29 -4.10
N ARG A 28 13.94 -1.06 -4.08
CA ARG A 28 13.13 -1.82 -5.03
C ARG A 28 11.67 -1.82 -4.64
N VAL A 29 10.81 -1.22 -5.46
CA VAL A 29 9.38 -1.03 -5.16
C VAL A 29 8.50 -1.64 -6.25
N ALA A 30 7.45 -2.34 -5.86
CA ALA A 30 6.34 -2.66 -6.76
C ALA A 30 5.12 -1.84 -6.35
N ILE A 31 4.61 -1.01 -7.28
CA ILE A 31 3.30 -0.36 -7.14
C ILE A 31 2.27 -1.33 -7.69
N VAL A 32 1.40 -1.85 -6.84
CA VAL A 32 0.40 -2.86 -7.21
C VAL A 32 -0.98 -2.22 -7.21
N SER A 33 -1.70 -2.35 -8.32
CA SER A 33 -3.02 -1.77 -8.47
C SER A 33 -3.94 -2.67 -9.28
N GLU A 34 -5.20 -2.28 -9.38
CA GLU A 34 -6.18 -2.94 -10.23
C GLU A 34 -6.71 -1.99 -11.32
N THR A 35 -7.48 -2.51 -12.27
CA THR A 35 -8.18 -1.69 -13.28
C THR A 35 -9.22 -0.73 -12.68
N GLN A 36 -9.73 -0.98 -11.47
CA GLN A 36 -10.64 -0.10 -10.74
C GLN A 36 -10.01 0.64 -9.55
N SER A 37 -8.69 0.54 -9.37
CA SER A 37 -7.98 1.41 -8.44
C SER A 37 -8.16 2.87 -8.84
N ARG A 38 -8.29 3.78 -7.86
CA ARG A 38 -8.35 5.22 -8.11
C ARG A 38 -7.08 5.67 -8.84
N PRO A 39 -7.18 6.16 -10.10
CA PRO A 39 -6.00 6.47 -10.89
C PRO A 39 -5.09 7.51 -10.23
N VAL A 40 -5.67 8.49 -9.53
CA VAL A 40 -4.91 9.55 -8.85
C VAL A 40 -3.97 9.00 -7.78
N LEU A 41 -4.33 7.92 -7.07
CA LEU A 41 -3.47 7.32 -6.04
C LEU A 41 -2.26 6.63 -6.67
N VAL A 42 -2.49 5.88 -7.76
CA VAL A 42 -1.44 5.20 -8.51
C VAL A 42 -0.48 6.21 -9.12
N GLN A 43 -1.00 7.32 -9.68
CA GLN A 43 -0.20 8.41 -10.23
C GLN A 43 0.63 9.14 -9.16
N LEU A 44 0.05 9.39 -7.98
CA LEU A 44 0.78 10.01 -6.87
C LEU A 44 1.88 9.10 -6.32
N ALA A 45 1.62 7.79 -6.26
CA ALA A 45 2.63 6.79 -5.89
C ALA A 45 3.78 6.73 -6.90
N ASP A 46 3.46 6.66 -8.20
CA ASP A 46 4.42 6.68 -9.30
C ASP A 46 5.34 7.91 -9.23
N LEU A 47 4.74 9.10 -9.16
CA LEU A 47 5.50 10.35 -9.03
C LEU A 47 6.35 10.39 -7.76
N ALA A 48 5.83 9.94 -6.63
CA ALA A 48 6.60 9.92 -5.38
C ALA A 48 7.79 8.95 -5.44
N CYS A 49 7.61 7.76 -6.03
CA CYS A 49 8.70 6.80 -6.25
C CYS A 49 9.77 7.38 -7.18
N HIS A 50 9.36 7.97 -8.31
CA HIS A 50 10.27 8.66 -9.23
C HIS A 50 11.08 9.75 -8.52
N ASP A 51 10.38 10.61 -7.79
CA ASP A 51 10.95 11.74 -7.06
C ASP A 51 11.95 11.34 -5.97
N LEU A 52 11.73 10.18 -5.34
CA LEU A 52 12.62 9.61 -4.32
C LEU A 52 13.79 8.81 -4.93
N GLY A 53 13.77 8.59 -6.25
CA GLY A 53 14.79 7.83 -6.97
C GLY A 53 14.72 6.32 -6.72
N ALA A 54 13.54 5.80 -6.39
CA ALA A 54 13.32 4.37 -6.21
C ALA A 54 13.56 3.61 -7.53
N ASP A 55 13.93 2.34 -7.43
CA ASP A 55 13.95 1.40 -8.56
C ASP A 55 12.61 0.67 -8.55
N TYR A 56 11.66 1.07 -9.40
CA TYR A 56 10.27 0.61 -9.26
C TYR A 56 9.64 0.11 -10.55
N CYS A 57 8.70 -0.82 -10.37
CA CYS A 57 7.82 -1.30 -11.42
C CYS A 57 6.35 -1.12 -11.01
N MET A 58 5.46 -1.15 -12.00
CA MET A 58 4.02 -1.03 -11.80
C MET A 58 3.35 -2.32 -12.27
N ILE A 59 2.57 -2.93 -11.39
CA ILE A 59 1.84 -4.18 -11.67
C ILE A 59 0.35 -3.86 -11.58
N GLN A 60 -0.33 -3.87 -12.73
CA GLN A 60 -1.77 -3.69 -12.78
C GLN A 60 -2.48 -5.00 -13.06
N MET A 61 -3.37 -5.38 -12.14
CA MET A 61 -4.22 -6.57 -12.25
C MET A 61 -5.61 -6.20 -12.78
N PRO A 62 -6.30 -7.08 -13.52
CA PRO A 62 -7.72 -6.91 -13.79
C PRO A 62 -8.53 -7.02 -12.48
N THR A 63 -9.45 -6.08 -12.26
CA THR A 63 -10.33 -6.13 -11.09
C THR A 63 -11.27 -7.34 -11.18
N PRO A 64 -11.29 -8.23 -10.17
CA PRO A 64 -12.19 -9.38 -10.15
C PRO A 64 -13.67 -8.95 -10.11
N ARG A 65 -14.56 -9.87 -10.49
CA ARG A 65 -16.00 -9.64 -10.32
C ARG A 65 -16.34 -9.58 -8.83
N GLN A 66 -17.13 -8.58 -8.45
CA GLN A 66 -17.63 -8.49 -7.08
C GLN A 66 -18.65 -9.59 -6.81
N THR A 67 -18.42 -10.36 -5.75
CA THR A 67 -19.27 -11.47 -5.29
C THR A 67 -19.82 -11.24 -3.89
N ALA A 68 -19.22 -10.33 -3.12
CA ALA A 68 -19.67 -9.95 -1.79
C ALA A 68 -20.66 -8.78 -1.84
N PRO A 69 -21.69 -8.77 -0.98
CA PRO A 69 -22.67 -7.68 -0.93
C PRO A 69 -22.12 -6.40 -0.28
N VAL A 70 -20.96 -6.49 0.39
CA VAL A 70 -20.27 -5.39 1.06
C VAL A 70 -18.77 -5.48 0.76
N PRO A 71 -18.01 -4.36 0.86
CA PRO A 71 -16.55 -4.40 0.74
C PRO A 71 -15.94 -5.41 1.71
N VAL A 72 -14.97 -6.19 1.23
CA VAL A 72 -14.27 -7.25 1.98
C VAL A 72 -12.93 -6.75 2.53
N LYS A 73 -12.72 -5.44 2.55
CA LYS A 73 -11.59 -4.78 3.22
C LYS A 73 -11.40 -5.36 4.61
N SER A 74 -10.17 -5.73 4.92
CA SER A 74 -9.79 -6.25 6.25
C SER A 74 -10.44 -7.60 6.63
N THR A 75 -11.08 -8.33 5.71
CA THR A 75 -11.70 -9.65 5.99
C THR A 75 -10.95 -10.85 5.39
N GLY A 76 -9.70 -10.70 4.95
CA GLY A 76 -8.93 -11.88 4.55
C GLY A 76 -8.87 -12.21 3.06
N THR A 77 -9.30 -11.32 2.15
CA THR A 77 -9.47 -11.76 0.75
C THR A 77 -9.38 -10.62 -0.27
N SER A 78 -8.22 -9.96 -0.39
CA SER A 78 -7.96 -9.30 -1.67
C SER A 78 -7.88 -10.36 -2.76
N LEU A 79 -8.76 -10.23 -3.74
CA LEU A 79 -8.86 -11.10 -4.91
C LEU A 79 -8.12 -10.50 -6.11
N ALA A 80 -7.27 -9.50 -5.90
CA ALA A 80 -6.57 -8.80 -6.98
C ALA A 80 -5.56 -9.71 -7.70
N ILE A 81 -4.82 -10.54 -6.95
CA ILE A 81 -3.68 -11.30 -7.48
C ILE A 81 -4.10 -12.64 -8.10
N GLN A 82 -5.15 -13.29 -7.57
CA GLN A 82 -5.75 -14.52 -8.11
C GLN A 82 -4.72 -15.64 -8.39
N GLY A 83 -3.72 -15.79 -7.54
CA GLY A 83 -2.65 -16.78 -7.72
C GLY A 83 -1.73 -16.54 -8.92
N ASN A 84 -1.74 -15.36 -9.53
CA ASN A 84 -0.88 -15.04 -10.67
C ASN A 84 0.60 -15.12 -10.26
N ARG A 85 1.26 -16.22 -10.65
CA ARG A 85 2.66 -16.48 -10.27
C ARG A 85 3.62 -15.41 -10.76
N ALA A 86 3.41 -14.81 -11.93
CA ALA A 86 4.31 -13.77 -12.43
C ALA A 86 4.27 -12.53 -11.54
N ALA A 87 3.07 -12.11 -11.10
CA ALA A 87 2.92 -10.99 -10.18
C ALA A 87 3.52 -11.31 -8.80
N ILE A 88 3.27 -12.53 -8.29
CA ILE A 88 3.81 -12.99 -6.99
C ILE A 88 5.34 -12.99 -7.02
N GLU A 89 5.96 -13.62 -8.01
CA GLU A 89 7.42 -13.67 -8.12
C GLU A 89 8.04 -12.28 -8.29
N ALA A 90 7.40 -11.38 -9.07
CA ALA A 90 7.87 -10.01 -9.20
C ALA A 90 7.85 -9.26 -7.86
N MET A 91 6.77 -9.42 -7.07
CA MET A 91 6.66 -8.81 -5.74
C MET A 91 7.71 -9.37 -4.76
N LYS A 92 8.03 -10.67 -4.83
CA LYS A 92 9.10 -11.29 -4.02
C LYS A 92 10.50 -10.74 -4.30
N GLN A 93 10.72 -10.11 -5.46
CA GLN A 93 12.01 -9.45 -5.79
C GLN A 93 12.10 -8.01 -5.29
N CYS A 94 11.01 -7.46 -4.71
CA CYS A 94 10.94 -6.09 -4.22
C CYS A 94 11.17 -6.03 -2.71
N GLU A 95 11.67 -4.88 -2.22
CA GLU A 95 11.81 -4.63 -0.78
C GLU A 95 10.51 -4.15 -0.16
N ILE A 96 9.68 -3.44 -0.94
CA ILE A 96 8.41 -2.91 -0.48
C ILE A 96 7.37 -2.90 -1.59
N ILE A 97 6.15 -3.27 -1.22
CA ILE A 97 4.97 -3.19 -2.07
C ILE A 97 4.18 -1.95 -1.66
N VAL A 98 3.97 -1.04 -2.61
CA VAL A 98 2.99 0.04 -2.47
C VAL A 98 1.68 -0.49 -3.03
N ASP A 99 0.78 -0.87 -2.13
CA ASP A 99 -0.49 -1.49 -2.46
C ASP A 99 -1.57 -0.42 -2.65
N CYS A 100 -1.95 -0.22 -3.91
CA CYS A 100 -3.06 0.63 -4.34
C CYS A 100 -4.25 -0.21 -4.84
N THR A 101 -4.35 -1.49 -4.49
CA THR A 101 -5.52 -2.32 -4.83
C THR A 101 -6.80 -1.80 -4.16
N VAL A 102 -7.96 -2.20 -4.68
CA VAL A 102 -9.26 -1.65 -4.25
C VAL A 102 -9.59 -2.05 -2.80
N GLU A 103 -9.32 -3.31 -2.44
CA GLU A 103 -9.67 -3.90 -1.15
C GLU A 103 -8.45 -4.12 -0.22
N GLY A 104 -7.22 -3.97 -0.73
CA GLY A 104 -5.97 -4.07 0.04
C GLY A 104 -5.46 -5.51 0.22
N MET A 105 -4.18 -5.75 -0.07
CA MET A 105 -3.53 -7.07 -0.11
C MET A 105 -3.03 -7.60 1.24
N ILE A 106 -3.13 -6.83 2.33
CA ILE A 106 -2.57 -7.23 3.63
C ILE A 106 -3.08 -8.59 4.14
N HIS A 107 -4.26 -9.02 3.66
CA HIS A 107 -4.78 -10.35 3.93
C HIS A 107 -5.04 -11.18 2.68
N ALA A 108 -4.36 -10.90 1.57
CA ALA A 108 -4.38 -11.77 0.40
C ALA A 108 -3.78 -13.14 0.75
N ALA A 109 -4.27 -14.21 0.11
CA ALA A 109 -3.76 -15.57 0.34
C ALA A 109 -2.27 -15.69 -0.03
N GLU A 110 -1.82 -14.86 -0.95
CA GLU A 110 -0.45 -14.78 -1.46
C GLU A 110 0.49 -13.96 -0.57
N TRP A 111 -0.06 -13.10 0.31
CA TRP A 111 0.76 -12.19 1.13
C TRP A 111 1.79 -12.91 2.01
N PRO A 112 1.45 -14.02 2.73
CA PRO A 112 2.43 -14.72 3.56
C PRO A 112 3.68 -15.17 2.80
N GLU A 113 3.53 -15.66 1.57
CA GLU A 113 4.67 -16.09 0.74
C GLU A 113 5.54 -14.89 0.29
N ILE A 114 4.92 -13.74 0.04
CA ILE A 114 5.62 -12.51 -0.36
C ILE A 114 6.36 -11.90 0.83
N GLU A 115 5.73 -11.89 2.01
CA GLU A 115 6.31 -11.42 3.26
C GLU A 115 7.50 -12.29 3.69
N GLU A 116 7.39 -13.62 3.57
CA GLU A 116 8.48 -14.55 3.87
C GLU A 116 9.72 -14.32 2.99
N ALA A 117 9.53 -13.80 1.77
CA ALA A 117 10.63 -13.40 0.89
C ALA A 117 11.34 -12.10 1.32
N GLY A 118 10.84 -11.42 2.36
CA GLY A 118 11.42 -10.22 2.94
C GLY A 118 10.78 -8.90 2.47
N ALA A 119 9.72 -8.97 1.67
CA ALA A 119 8.99 -7.77 1.26
C ALA A 119 8.11 -7.26 2.41
N ARG A 120 8.06 -5.95 2.57
CA ARG A 120 7.08 -5.24 3.43
C ARG A 120 5.99 -4.62 2.58
N ILE A 121 4.85 -4.29 3.18
CA ILE A 121 3.71 -3.67 2.49
C ILE A 121 3.38 -2.30 3.08
N LEU A 122 3.14 -1.34 2.18
CA LEU A 122 2.53 -0.05 2.48
C LEU A 122 1.20 0.02 1.75
N VAL A 123 0.09 0.00 2.50
CA VAL A 123 -1.25 0.09 1.93
C VAL A 123 -1.63 1.56 1.74
N VAL A 124 -1.92 1.94 0.50
CA VAL A 124 -2.55 3.21 0.15
C VAL A 124 -4.03 2.90 -0.11
N CYS A 125 -4.86 3.08 0.91
CA CYS A 125 -6.29 2.79 0.84
C CYS A 125 -6.92 3.47 -0.39
N ASN A 126 -7.80 2.75 -1.10
CA ASN A 126 -8.49 3.23 -2.29
C ASN A 126 -9.57 4.30 -1.98
N GLU A 127 -9.16 5.39 -1.36
CA GLU A 127 -9.95 6.52 -0.88
C GLU A 127 -9.51 7.81 -1.58
N HIS A 128 -10.24 8.90 -1.32
CA HIS A 128 -9.83 10.19 -1.86
C HIS A 128 -8.46 10.60 -1.25
N PRO A 129 -7.51 11.17 -2.03
CA PRO A 129 -6.16 11.50 -1.52
C PRO A 129 -6.13 12.41 -0.29
N GLU A 130 -7.19 13.21 -0.09
CA GLU A 130 -7.34 14.03 1.11
C GLU A 130 -7.36 13.20 2.41
N ILE A 131 -7.74 11.93 2.37
CA ILE A 131 -7.76 11.10 3.58
C ILE A 131 -6.34 10.82 4.06
N LEU A 132 -5.40 10.55 3.15
CA LEU A 132 -4.00 10.41 3.52
C LEU A 132 -3.44 11.74 4.07
N GLU A 133 -3.83 12.89 3.50
CA GLU A 133 -3.45 14.21 4.02
C GLU A 133 -3.97 14.44 5.45
N ARG A 134 -5.21 14.03 5.75
CA ARG A 134 -5.82 14.18 7.07
C ARG A 134 -5.26 13.21 8.11
N CYS A 135 -4.89 12.01 7.67
CA CYS A 135 -4.43 10.91 8.51
C CYS A 135 -2.93 10.63 8.30
N GLU A 136 -2.17 11.66 7.90
CA GLU A 136 -0.77 11.48 7.52
C GLU A 136 0.04 10.92 8.71
N PRO A 137 0.73 9.78 8.54
CA PRO A 137 1.54 9.22 9.61
C PRO A 137 2.74 10.11 9.90
N THR A 138 3.09 10.22 11.18
CA THR A 138 4.30 10.91 11.63
C THR A 138 5.19 9.94 12.41
N ALA A 139 6.50 10.21 12.45
CA ALA A 139 7.46 9.36 13.16
C ALA A 139 7.15 9.25 14.66
N GLU A 140 6.55 10.29 15.25
CA GLU A 140 6.18 10.35 16.67
C GLU A 140 5.03 9.41 17.03
N LEU A 141 4.25 8.93 16.05
CA LEU A 141 3.23 7.91 16.28
C LEU A 141 3.85 6.55 16.61
N GLY A 142 5.00 6.22 16.03
CA GLY A 142 5.68 4.93 16.23
C GLY A 142 5.93 4.59 17.71
N PRO A 143 6.61 5.46 18.49
CA PRO A 143 6.82 5.24 19.92
C PRO A 143 5.52 5.13 20.73
N LYS A 144 4.47 5.88 20.38
CA LYS A 144 3.17 5.81 21.05
C LYS A 144 2.48 4.47 20.81
N VAL A 145 2.50 3.99 19.57
CA VAL A 145 1.95 2.68 19.21
C VAL A 145 2.75 1.56 19.87
N ALA A 146 4.08 1.66 19.89
CA ALA A 146 4.95 0.68 20.55
C ALA A 146 4.64 0.55 22.05
N LEU A 147 4.43 1.66 22.75
CA LEU A 147 4.00 1.66 24.15
C LEU A 147 2.65 0.97 24.32
N GLY A 148 1.66 1.27 23.47
CA GLY A 148 0.36 0.59 23.49
C GLY A 148 0.47 -0.92 23.29
N ILE A 149 1.31 -1.36 22.34
CA ILE A 149 1.59 -2.78 22.10
C ILE A 149 2.24 -3.42 23.33
N GLN A 150 3.17 -2.74 24.00
CA GLN A 150 3.78 -3.24 25.23
C GLN A 150 2.73 -3.44 26.33
N MET A 151 1.87 -2.44 26.56
CA MET A 151 0.79 -2.53 27.54
C MET A 151 -0.16 -3.71 27.24
N LEU A 152 -0.51 -3.92 25.97
CA LEU A 152 -1.34 -5.05 25.55
C LEU A 152 -0.67 -6.41 25.79
N ARG A 153 0.65 -6.51 25.63
CA ARG A 153 1.41 -7.74 25.91
C ARG A 153 1.51 -8.04 27.41
N GLU A 154 1.52 -7.01 28.24
CA GLU A 154 1.60 -7.11 29.71
C GLU A 154 0.22 -7.31 30.36
N ALA A 155 -0.86 -7.01 29.65
CA ALA A 155 -2.23 -7.22 30.10
C ALA A 155 -2.53 -8.72 30.29
N ARG A 156 -3.37 -9.03 31.29
CA ARG A 156 -3.78 -10.40 31.61
C ARG A 156 -5.19 -10.74 31.15
N GLU A 157 -6.01 -9.72 30.87
CA GLU A 157 -7.39 -9.78 30.40
C GLU A 157 -7.69 -8.53 29.56
#